data_AF-A0A1E4CGB5-F1
#
_entry.id   AF-A0A1E4CGB5-F1
#
_cell.length_a   1.000
_cell.length_b   1.000
_cell.length_c   1.000
_cell.angle_alpha   90.00
_cell.angle_beta   90.00
_cell.angle_gamma   90.00
#
_symmetry.space_group_name_H-M   'P 1'
#
loop_
_entity.id
_entity.type
_entity.pdbx_description
1 polymer ?
#
loop_
_entity_poly.entity_id
_entity_poly.type
_entity_poly.pdbx_seq_one_letter_code
_entity_poly.pdbx_strand_id
1 'polypeptide(L)'
;MPPEPGFVPADAREINVQAQTLQSFEAFVGERRQRIEVTDLGLPSILWTVLWVGALLNAILLSLIQVRNLRIHLIMAGLIAVFVALLLYAIAGFDRPYSGPISVTPTYYQSLLDGLFQRVP
;
A
#
# COMPACT_ATOMS: atom_id res chain seq x y z
N MET A 1 38.96 -3.78 15.84
CA MET A 1 38.95 -2.75 14.79
C MET A 1 38.58 -1.44 15.48
N PRO A 2 39.49 -0.45 15.55
CA PRO A 2 39.17 0.85 16.12
C PRO A 2 38.12 1.57 15.24
N PRO A 3 37.20 2.36 15.81
CA PRO A 3 36.26 3.16 15.02
C PRO A 3 37.05 4.16 14.17
N GLU A 4 36.72 4.25 12.88
CA GLU A 4 37.27 5.26 11.97
C GLU A 4 37.03 6.66 12.57
N PRO A 5 38.05 7.54 12.62
CA PRO A 5 37.88 8.89 13.15
C PRO A 5 36.85 9.63 12.29
N GLY A 6 35.77 10.09 12.92
CA GLY A 6 34.76 10.91 12.26
C GLY A 6 35.38 12.18 11.69
N PHE A 7 34.83 12.67 10.57
CA PHE A 7 35.30 13.91 9.95
C PHE A 7 35.10 15.10 10.91
N VAL A 8 36.21 15.69 11.38
CA VAL A 8 36.23 16.90 12.21
C VAL A 8 36.55 18.09 11.31
N PRO A 9 35.61 19.02 11.06
CA PRO A 9 35.86 20.14 10.17
C PRO A 9 36.91 21.08 10.75
N ALA A 10 37.89 21.46 9.93
CA ALA A 10 39.02 22.30 10.34
C ALA A 10 38.76 23.80 10.14
N ASP A 11 37.82 24.16 9.25
CA ASP A 11 37.50 25.55 8.91
C ASP A 11 35.97 25.84 8.84
N ALA A 12 35.61 27.13 8.83
CA ALA A 12 34.21 27.56 8.77
C ALA A 12 33.49 27.20 7.45
N ARG A 13 34.25 26.94 6.37
CA ARG A 13 33.69 26.53 5.07
C ARG A 13 33.29 25.06 5.11
N GLU A 14 34.11 24.19 5.69
CA GLU A 14 33.88 22.77 5.91
C GLU A 14 32.70 22.54 6.86
N ILE A 15 32.55 23.37 7.90
CA ILE A 15 31.35 23.35 8.77
C ILE A 15 30.08 23.60 7.96
N ASN A 16 30.07 24.62 7.09
CA ASN A 16 28.91 24.94 6.26
C ASN A 16 28.61 23.84 5.23
N VAL A 17 29.64 23.27 4.59
CA VAL A 17 29.47 22.16 3.63
C VAL A 17 28.97 20.90 4.32
N GLN A 18 29.49 20.57 5.52
CA GLN A 18 29.03 19.44 6.31
C GLN A 18 27.58 19.62 6.75
N ALA A 19 27.21 20.81 7.25
CA ALA A 19 25.84 21.13 7.64
C ALA A 19 24.86 21.03 6.45
N GLN A 20 25.25 21.55 5.28
CA GLN A 20 24.45 21.47 4.06
C GLN A 20 24.27 20.01 3.59
N THR A 21 25.33 19.20 3.72
CA THR A 21 25.32 17.79 3.34
C THR A 21 24.44 16.97 4.29
N LEU A 22 24.52 17.22 5.60
CA LEU A 22 23.63 16.59 6.59
C LEU A 22 22.17 16.96 6.32
N GLN A 23 21.85 18.24 6.10
CA GLN A 23 20.49 18.65 5.76
C GLN A 23 19.97 17.99 4.47
N SER A 24 20.79 17.90 3.44
CA SER A 24 20.41 17.25 2.17
C SER A 24 20.18 15.75 2.36
N PHE A 25 20.99 15.10 3.19
CA PHE A 25 20.84 13.70 3.54
C PHE A 25 19.59 13.43 4.38
N GLU A 26 19.31 14.27 5.39
CA GLU A 26 18.10 14.22 6.19
C GLU A 26 16.85 14.37 5.33
N ALA A 27 16.84 15.34 4.40
CA ALA A 27 15.75 15.51 3.45
C ALA A 27 15.54 14.27 2.56
N PHE A 28 16.61 13.69 2.02
CA PHE A 28 16.55 12.46 1.23
C PHE A 28 16.02 11.25 2.02
N VAL A 29 16.49 11.09 3.26
CA VAL A 29 16.02 10.01 4.16
C VAL A 29 14.54 10.24 4.55
N GLY A 30 14.12 11.49 4.75
CA GLY A 30 12.73 11.86 5.00
C GLY A 30 11.81 11.47 3.84
N GLU A 31 12.15 11.88 2.61
CA GLU A 31 11.43 11.52 1.38
C GLU A 31 11.38 9.99 1.17
N ARG A 32 12.48 9.29 1.46
CA ARG A 32 12.53 7.82 1.38
C ARG A 32 11.63 7.16 2.43
N ARG A 33 11.63 7.65 3.68
CA ARG A 33 10.76 7.12 4.75
C ARG A 33 9.29 7.29 4.40
N GLN A 34 8.90 8.46 3.90
CA GLN A 34 7.54 8.72 3.46
C GLN A 34 7.11 7.76 2.34
N ARG A 35 8.01 7.40 1.42
CA ARG A 35 7.72 6.36 0.41
C ARG A 35 7.54 4.97 1.01
N ILE A 36 8.39 4.56 1.94
CA ILE A 36 8.31 3.24 2.58
C ILE A 36 7.02 3.13 3.40
N GLU A 37 6.66 4.17 4.13
CA GLU A 37 5.45 4.24 4.93
C GLU A 37 4.17 4.12 4.07
N VAL A 38 4.19 4.63 2.84
CA VAL A 38 3.05 4.52 1.90
C VAL A 38 3.01 3.17 1.17
N THR A 39 4.14 2.46 1.06
CA THR A 39 4.25 1.20 0.29
C THR A 39 3.70 -0.01 1.05
N ASP A 40 3.63 0.07 2.39
CA ASP A 40 3.22 -1.04 3.26
C ASP A 40 1.81 -0.89 3.86
N LEU A 41 1.02 0.07 3.35
CA LEU A 41 -0.37 0.30 3.74
C LEU A 41 -1.31 -0.74 3.12
N GLY A 42 -1.10 -2.01 3.46
CA GLY A 42 -2.12 -3.05 3.32
C GLY A 42 -3.18 -2.92 4.40
N LEU A 43 -4.40 -3.43 4.14
CA LEU A 43 -5.40 -3.61 5.19
C LEU A 43 -4.79 -4.49 6.28
N PRO A 44 -4.90 -4.08 7.57
CA PRO A 44 -4.52 -4.92 8.70
C PRO A 44 -5.09 -6.34 8.55
N SER A 45 -4.30 -7.37 8.84
CA SER A 45 -4.67 -8.78 8.67
C SER A 45 -5.97 -9.19 9.38
N ILE A 46 -6.34 -8.46 10.44
CA ILE A 46 -7.61 -8.62 11.14
C ILE A 46 -8.82 -8.34 10.23
N LEU A 47 -8.73 -7.36 9.33
CA LEU A 47 -9.83 -7.03 8.39
C LEU A 47 -10.07 -8.15 7.40
N TRP A 48 -9.00 -8.78 6.90
CA TRP A 48 -9.09 -9.98 6.06
C TRP A 48 -9.78 -11.14 6.77
N THR A 49 -9.49 -11.32 8.06
CA THR A 49 -10.16 -12.34 8.88
C THR A 49 -11.65 -12.05 8.99
N VAL A 50 -12.02 -10.79 9.27
CA VAL A 50 -13.43 -10.36 9.35
C VAL A 50 -14.16 -10.57 8.03
N LEU A 51 -13.52 -10.29 6.89
CA LEU A 51 -14.11 -10.51 5.56
C LEU A 51 -14.45 -11.98 5.30
N TRP A 52 -13.53 -12.89 5.59
CA TRP A 52 -13.77 -14.33 5.44
C TRP A 52 -14.86 -14.84 6.38
N VAL A 53 -14.85 -14.39 7.64
CA VAL A 53 -15.87 -14.74 8.63
C VAL A 53 -17.24 -14.22 8.20
N GLY A 54 -17.33 -12.97 7.73
CA GLY A 54 -18.58 -12.36 7.26
C GLY A 54 -19.15 -13.08 6.03
N ALA A 55 -18.31 -13.47 5.09
CA ALA A 55 -18.71 -14.25 3.92
C ALA A 55 -19.24 -15.64 4.32
N LEU A 56 -18.56 -16.33 5.23
CA LEU A 56 -18.99 -17.63 5.76
C LEU A 56 -20.32 -17.53 6.51
N LEU A 57 -20.48 -16.52 7.37
CA LEU A 57 -21.72 -16.28 8.10
C LEU A 57 -22.89 -16.02 7.14
N ASN A 58 -22.69 -15.23 6.09
CA ASN A 58 -23.71 -15.02 5.06
C ASN A 58 -24.10 -16.33 4.36
N ALA A 59 -23.11 -17.16 4.00
CA ALA A 59 -23.38 -18.45 3.35
C ALA A 59 -24.21 -19.39 4.26
N ILE A 60 -23.88 -19.45 5.55
CA ILE A 60 -24.64 -20.23 6.54
C ILE A 60 -26.05 -19.67 6.69
N LEU A 61 -26.19 -18.35 6.83
CA LEU A 61 -27.49 -17.71 7.01
C LEU A 61 -28.41 -17.96 5.82
N LEU A 62 -27.88 -17.84 4.60
CA LEU A 62 -28.61 -18.19 3.39
C LEU A 62 -29.02 -19.66 3.40
N SER A 63 -28.14 -20.58 3.75
CA SER A 63 -28.46 -22.01 3.81
C SER A 63 -29.56 -22.37 4.83
N LEU A 64 -29.76 -21.55 5.86
CA LEU A 64 -30.80 -21.78 6.88
C LEU A 64 -32.19 -21.30 6.44
N ILE A 65 -32.30 -20.51 5.38
CA ILE A 65 -33.58 -20.00 4.90
C ILE A 65 -34.33 -21.13 4.20
N GLN A 66 -35.47 -21.53 4.79
CA GLN A 66 -36.32 -22.56 4.21
C GLN A 66 -37.26 -21.95 3.17
N VAL A 67 -37.15 -22.40 1.91
CA VAL A 67 -37.95 -21.89 0.79
C VAL A 67 -38.67 -23.04 0.09
N ARG A 68 -39.93 -22.83 -0.29
CA ARG A 68 -40.76 -23.86 -0.96
C ARG A 68 -40.19 -24.29 -2.32
N ASN A 69 -39.45 -23.42 -3.00
CA ASN A 69 -38.85 -23.70 -4.30
C ASN A 69 -37.33 -23.57 -4.23
N LEU A 70 -36.64 -24.72 -4.25
CA LEU A 70 -35.18 -24.80 -4.16
C LEU A 70 -34.47 -24.04 -5.29
N ARG A 71 -35.05 -23.99 -6.50
CA ARG A 71 -34.45 -23.27 -7.63
C ARG A 71 -34.37 -21.77 -7.37
N ILE A 72 -35.44 -21.18 -6.85
CA ILE A 72 -35.48 -19.74 -6.51
C ILE A 72 -34.52 -19.45 -5.37
N HIS A 73 -34.46 -20.34 -4.38
CA HIS A 73 -33.51 -20.22 -3.28
C HIS A 73 -32.05 -20.19 -3.76
N LEU A 74 -31.67 -21.13 -4.63
CA LEU A 74 -30.32 -21.20 -5.20
C LEU A 74 -29.98 -19.99 -6.07
N ILE A 75 -30.94 -19.46 -6.84
CA ILE A 75 -30.72 -18.24 -7.64
C ILE A 75 -30.46 -17.03 -6.73
N MET A 76 -31.29 -16.85 -5.69
CA MET A 76 -31.11 -15.73 -4.74
C MET A 76 -29.80 -15.85 -3.95
N ALA A 77 -29.52 -17.04 -3.40
CA ALA A 77 -28.28 -17.30 -2.68
C ALA A 77 -27.05 -17.12 -3.58
N GLY A 78 -27.14 -17.58 -4.83
CA GLY A 78 -26.10 -17.39 -5.85
C GLY A 78 -25.85 -15.92 -6.18
N LEU A 79 -26.91 -15.12 -6.37
CA LEU A 79 -26.78 -13.68 -6.61
C LEU A 79 -26.08 -12.97 -5.44
N ILE A 80 -26.45 -13.30 -4.21
CA ILE A 80 -25.82 -12.72 -3.01
C ILE A 80 -24.36 -13.18 -2.90
N ALA A 81 -24.08 -14.46 -3.13
CA ALA A 81 -22.71 -14.99 -3.10
C ALA A 81 -21.81 -14.34 -4.14
N VAL A 82 -22.30 -14.16 -5.37
CA VAL A 82 -21.57 -13.45 -6.44
C VAL A 82 -21.32 -12.00 -6.04
N PHE A 83 -22.33 -11.31 -5.49
CA PHE A 83 -22.17 -9.93 -5.03
C PHE A 83 -21.10 -9.80 -3.94
N VAL A 84 -21.13 -10.68 -2.92
CA VAL A 84 -20.10 -10.74 -1.88
C VAL A 84 -18.72 -11.03 -2.47
N ALA A 85 -18.61 -11.97 -3.41
CA ALA A 85 -17.36 -12.29 -4.08
C ALA A 85 -16.81 -11.10 -4.88
N LEU A 86 -17.66 -10.34 -5.58
CA LEU A 86 -17.27 -9.13 -6.29
C LEU A 86 -16.75 -8.04 -5.33
N LEU A 87 -17.40 -7.86 -4.18
CA LEU A 87 -16.93 -6.94 -3.14
C LEU A 87 -15.56 -7.36 -2.59
N LEU A 88 -15.39 -8.65 -2.25
CA LEU A 88 -14.11 -9.18 -1.79
C LEU A 88 -13.01 -9.00 -2.84
N TYR A 89 -13.31 -9.27 -4.10
CA TYR A 89 -12.38 -9.08 -5.21
C TYR A 89 -11.96 -7.60 -5.35
N ALA A 90 -12.91 -6.67 -5.27
CA ALA A 90 -12.61 -5.25 -5.32
C ALA A 90 -11.72 -4.82 -4.14
N ILE A 91 -12.07 -5.23 -2.92
CA ILE A 91 -11.27 -4.95 -1.71
C ILE A 91 -9.87 -5.53 -1.85
N ALA A 92 -9.74 -6.76 -2.36
CA ALA A 92 -8.45 -7.40 -2.62
C ALA A 92 -7.59 -6.61 -3.62
N GLY A 93 -8.21 -6.07 -4.67
CA GLY A 93 -7.53 -5.23 -5.66
C GLY A 93 -7.06 -3.90 -5.09
N PHE A 94 -7.78 -3.34 -4.12
CA PHE A 94 -7.44 -2.08 -3.45
C PHE A 94 -6.57 -2.24 -2.19
N ASP A 95 -6.42 -3.46 -1.67
CA ASP A 95 -5.59 -3.76 -0.48
C ASP A 95 -4.12 -3.39 -0.69
N ARG A 96 -3.61 -3.56 -1.93
CA ARG A 96 -2.23 -3.24 -2.30
C ARG A 96 -2.17 -2.51 -3.63
N PRO A 97 -2.56 -1.22 -3.68
CA PRO A 97 -2.68 -0.49 -4.95
C PRO A 97 -1.32 -0.31 -5.64
N TYR A 98 -0.21 -0.42 -4.90
CA TYR A 98 1.17 -0.28 -5.43
C TYR A 98 1.95 -1.60 -5.50
N SER A 99 1.38 -2.72 -5.04
CA SER A 99 2.07 -4.01 -4.93
C SER A 99 1.24 -5.22 -5.43
N GLY A 100 0.02 -5.01 -5.92
CA GLY A 100 -0.81 -6.01 -6.60
C GLY A 100 -0.67 -6.01 -8.14
N PRO A 101 -1.20 -7.03 -8.85
CA PRO A 101 -1.17 -7.11 -10.33
C PRO A 101 -1.96 -6.00 -11.04
N ILE A 102 -2.80 -5.26 -10.31
CA ILE A 102 -3.46 -4.02 -10.74
C ILE A 102 -2.66 -2.82 -10.20
N SER A 103 -1.33 -2.87 -10.29
CA SER A 103 -0.47 -1.81 -9.77
C SER A 103 -0.75 -0.53 -10.55
N VAL A 104 -1.10 0.54 -9.85
CA VAL A 104 -1.15 1.86 -10.48
C VAL A 104 0.28 2.19 -10.91
N THR A 105 0.54 2.19 -12.22
CA THR A 105 1.83 2.63 -12.77
C THR A 105 2.15 3.99 -12.17
N PRO A 106 3.35 4.22 -11.63
CA PRO A 106 3.71 5.48 -11.01
C PRO A 106 3.97 6.54 -12.08
N THR A 107 2.94 6.93 -12.83
CA THR A 107 3.00 7.95 -13.88
C THR A 107 3.44 9.30 -13.32
N TYR A 108 3.03 9.62 -12.09
CA TYR A 108 3.51 10.80 -11.37
C TYR A 108 5.01 10.78 -11.08
N TYR A 109 5.63 9.59 -10.95
CA TYR A 109 7.06 9.48 -10.69
C TYR A 109 7.87 9.78 -11.95
N GLN A 110 7.40 9.36 -13.13
CA GLN A 110 8.05 9.66 -14.41
C GLN A 110 8.08 11.17 -14.68
N SER A 111 6.97 11.87 -14.46
CA SER A 111 6.92 13.33 -14.65
C SER A 111 7.85 14.11 -13.72
N LEU A 112 8.06 13.61 -12.49
CA LEU A 112 9.01 14.21 -11.55
C LEU A 112 10.46 13.88 -11.92
N LEU A 113 10.72 12.67 -12.40
CA LEU A 113 12.05 12.26 -12.88
C LEU A 113 12.45 13.10 -14.10
N ASP A 114 11.56 13.21 -15.08
CA ASP A 114 11.76 14.00 -16.29
C ASP A 114 11.96 15.49 -15.96
N GLY A 115 11.21 16.01 -14.98
CA GLY A 115 11.35 17.37 -14.48
C GLY A 115 12.67 17.63 -13.74
N LEU A 116 13.27 16.61 -13.11
CA LEU A 116 14.59 16.72 -12.48
C LEU A 116 15.72 16.69 -13.52
N PHE A 117 15.63 15.79 -14.52
CA PHE A 117 16.63 15.71 -15.58
C PHE A 117 16.59 16.89 -16.56
N GLN A 118 15.45 17.55 -16.73
CA GLN A 118 15.35 18.79 -17.51
C GLN A 118 15.96 20.02 -16.82
N ARG A 119 16.17 19.98 -15.49
CA ARG A 119 16.73 21.12 -14.72
C ARG A 119 18.24 21.05 -14.52
N VAL A 120 18.91 20.03 -15.05
CA VAL A 120 20.38 19.92 -15.02
C VAL A 120 20.93 20.45 -16.35
N PRO A 121 21.61 21.62 -16.39
CA PRO A 121 22.41 22.05 -17.54
C PRO A 121 23.70 21.24 -17.69
#